data_AF-A0A9E5NSX3-F1
#
_entry.id   AF-A0A9E5NSX3-F1
#
_cell.length_a   1.000
_cell.length_b   1.000
_cell.length_c   1.000
_cell.angle_alpha   90.00
_cell.angle_beta   90.00
_cell.angle_gamma   90.00
#
_symmetry.space_group_name_H-M   'P 1'
#
loop_
_entity.id
_entity.type
_entity.pdbx_description
1 polymer ?
#
loop_
_entity_poly.entity_id
_entity_poly.type
_entity_poly.pdbx_seq_one_letter_code
_entity_poly.pdbx_strand_id
1 'polypeptide(L)' 'MQAFVEKRAPDYMKLRRRAAQGESSEFRWGAYTKTCPSCGVSDLPTEFEFCGRCGVALNAASERN' A
#
# COMPACT_ATOMS: atom_id res chain seq x y z
N MET A 1 -24.13 4.45 11.74
CA MET A 1 -23.91 3.09 11.19
C MET A 1 -23.62 3.18 9.68
N GLN A 2 -22.37 3.39 9.25
CA GLN A 2 -21.99 3.24 7.81
C GLN A 2 -21.34 1.87 7.50
N ALA A 3 -20.88 1.15 8.53
CA ALA A 3 -20.11 -0.08 8.42
C ALA A 3 -20.81 -1.25 7.68
N PHE A 4 -22.14 -1.32 7.72
CA PHE A 4 -22.90 -2.40 7.06
C PHE A 4 -23.24 -2.10 5.59
N VAL A 5 -23.40 -0.81 5.24
CA VAL A 5 -23.76 -0.36 3.88
C VAL A 5 -22.56 -0.44 2.95
N GLU A 6 -21.36 -0.20 3.48
CA GLU A 6 -20.10 -0.24 2.72
C GLU A 6 -19.43 -1.63 2.71
N LYS A 7 -20.12 -2.70 3.12
CA LYS A 7 -19.55 -4.04 3.17
C LYS A 7 -19.32 -4.57 1.74
N ARG A 8 -18.21 -4.15 1.14
CA ARG A 8 -17.72 -4.66 -0.14
C ARG A 8 -17.52 -6.16 0.01
N ALA A 9 -18.06 -6.93 -0.95
CA ALA A 9 -17.83 -8.37 -0.98
C ALA A 9 -16.31 -8.65 -0.98
N PRO A 10 -15.83 -9.62 -0.17
CA PRO A 10 -14.42 -9.98 -0.15
C PRO A 10 -14.00 -10.58 -1.49
N ASP A 11 -12.94 -10.03 -2.09
CA ASP A 11 -12.35 -10.54 -3.33
C ASP A 11 -11.31 -11.64 -3.01
N TYR A 12 -11.80 -12.85 -2.77
CA TYR A 12 -10.97 -14.00 -2.42
C TYR A 12 -9.96 -14.36 -3.50
N MET A 13 -10.29 -14.15 -4.79
CA MET A 13 -9.38 -14.46 -5.89
C MET A 13 -8.21 -13.50 -5.92
N LYS A 14 -8.44 -12.20 -5.68
CA LYS A 14 -7.37 -11.22 -5.54
C LYS A 14 -6.44 -11.57 -4.38
N LEU A 15 -6.98 -11.96 -3.22
CA LEU A 15 -6.18 -12.36 -2.05
C LEU A 15 -5.30 -13.59 -2.34
N ARG A 16 -5.85 -14.61 -3.00
CA ARG A 16 -5.10 -15.81 -3.39
C ARG A 16 -3.98 -15.51 -4.39
N ARG A 17 -4.22 -14.62 -5.36
CA ARG A 17 -3.17 -14.21 -6.31
C ARG A 17 -2.03 -13.46 -5.62
N ARG A 18 -2.35 -12.50 -4.74
CA ARG A 18 -1.36 -11.77 -3.94
C ARG A 18 -0.47 -12.71 -3.14
N ALA A 19 -1.09 -13.66 -2.43
CA ALA A 19 -0.37 -14.68 -1.66
C ALA A 19 0.55 -15.55 -2.56
N ALA A 20 0.08 -15.96 -3.74
CA ALA A 20 0.89 -16.73 -4.68
C ALA A 20 2.08 -15.93 -5.26
N GLN A 21 1.93 -14.61 -5.40
CA GLN A 21 2.97 -13.70 -5.89
C GLN A 21 3.96 -13.26 -4.79
N GLY A 22 3.78 -13.71 -3.54
CA GLY A 22 4.60 -13.28 -2.40
C GLY A 22 4.29 -11.85 -1.94
N GLU A 23 3.21 -11.24 -2.43
CA GLU A 23 2.72 -9.95 -1.98
C GLU A 23 1.90 -10.10 -0.69
N SER A 24 1.75 -9.01 0.08
CA SER A 24 0.97 -9.06 1.31
C SER A 24 -0.51 -9.31 1.04
N SER A 25 -1.02 -10.46 1.48
CA SER A 25 -2.45 -10.77 1.54
C SER A 25 -3.14 -10.13 2.74
N GLU A 26 -2.40 -9.89 3.83
CA GLU A 26 -2.92 -9.39 5.11
C GLU A 26 -3.16 -7.87 5.11
N PHE A 27 -2.33 -7.14 4.36
CA PHE A 27 -2.40 -5.68 4.34
C PHE A 27 -3.17 -5.19 3.11
N ARG A 28 -4.11 -4.26 3.36
CA ARG A 28 -5.02 -3.74 2.33
C ARG A 28 -4.29 -3.01 1.21
N TRP A 29 -3.18 -2.34 1.52
CA TRP A 29 -2.43 -1.45 0.63
C TRP A 29 -0.99 -1.91 0.37
N GLY A 30 -0.72 -3.21 0.48
CA GLY A 30 0.63 -3.77 0.34
C GLY A 30 1.40 -3.78 1.66
N ALA A 31 2.59 -4.40 1.62
CA ALA A 31 3.48 -4.49 2.77
C ALA A 31 4.05 -3.12 3.14
N TYR A 32 4.22 -2.88 4.44
CA TYR A 32 4.78 -1.64 4.96
C TYR A 32 6.31 -1.64 4.87
N THR A 33 6.85 -1.49 3.67
CA THR A 33 8.29 -1.60 3.40
C THR A 33 8.92 -0.31 2.89
N LYS A 34 8.12 0.68 2.46
CA LYS A 34 8.63 1.94 1.94
C LYS A 34 9.07 2.86 3.07
N THR A 35 10.10 3.65 2.82
CA THR A 35 10.52 4.76 3.68
C THR A 35 10.48 6.05 2.88
N CYS A 36 9.94 7.12 3.45
CA CYS A 36 9.85 8.41 2.78
C CYS A 36 11.24 9.08 2.71
N PRO A 37 11.72 9.47 1.52
CA PRO A 37 13.02 10.12 1.38
C PRO A 37 13.05 11.55 1.91
N SER A 38 11.89 12.21 2.05
CA SER A 38 11.82 13.61 2.50
C SER A 38 11.66 13.75 4.01
N CYS A 39 10.73 13.00 4.61
CA CYS A 39 10.40 13.13 6.03
C CYS A 39 10.91 11.97 6.91
N GLY A 40 11.53 10.95 6.31
CA GLY A 40 12.13 9.82 7.02
C GLY A 40 11.13 8.86 7.68
N VAL A 41 9.83 8.98 7.37
CA VAL A 41 8.81 8.06 7.87
C VAL A 41 9.04 6.67 7.27
N SER A 42 9.29 5.68 8.13
CA SER A 42 9.33 4.26 7.79
C SER A 42 7.93 3.68 7.72
N ASP A 43 7.83 2.41 7.28
CA ASP A 43 6.59 1.63 7.31
C ASP A 43 5.47 2.26 6.47
N LEU A 44 5.80 2.71 5.25
CA LEU A 44 4.82 3.15 4.27
C LEU A 44 4.36 1.96 3.40
N PRO A 45 3.06 1.84 3.10
CA PRO A 45 2.54 0.75 2.26
C PRO A 45 3.15 0.78 0.85
N THR A 46 3.35 -0.40 0.27
CA THR A 46 3.96 -0.52 -1.06
C THR A 46 3.08 0.07 -2.18
N GLU A 47 1.75 0.04 -2.04
CA GLU A 47 0.82 0.59 -3.05
C GLU A 47 0.73 2.13 -3.00
N PHE A 48 1.35 2.82 -2.03
CA PHE A 48 1.26 4.28 -1.91
C PHE A 48 2.26 4.98 -2.83
N GLU A 49 1.75 5.93 -3.61
CA GLU A 49 2.55 6.80 -4.50
C GLU A 49 3.01 8.09 -3.80
N PHE A 50 2.31 8.52 -2.73
CA PHE A 50 2.60 9.73 -1.98
C PHE A 50 2.73 9.43 -0.48
N CYS A 51 3.55 10.22 0.21
CA CYS A 51 3.70 10.12 1.66
C CYS A 51 2.47 10.69 2.36
N GLY A 52 1.79 9.87 3.17
CA GLY A 52 0.63 10.31 3.96
C GLY A 52 0.94 11.33 5.06
N ARG A 53 2.22 11.59 5.37
CA ARG A 53 2.63 12.59 6.37
C ARG A 53 3.01 13.94 5.75
N CYS A 54 3.81 13.94 4.69
CA CYS A 54 4.37 15.17 4.11
C CYS A 54 3.93 15.44 2.67
N GLY A 55 3.18 14.53 2.03
CA GLY A 55 2.65 14.71 0.67
C GLY A 55 3.66 14.51 -0.46
N VAL A 56 4.93 14.22 -0.19
CA VAL A 56 5.95 14.00 -1.23
C VAL A 56 5.67 12.72 -2.02
N ALA A 57 5.97 12.71 -3.30
CA ALA A 57 5.94 11.51 -4.13
C ALA A 57 7.02 10.50 -3.68
N LEU A 58 6.61 9.25 -3.47
CA LEU A 58 7.48 8.12 -3.11
C LEU A 58 8.09 7.43 -4.34
N ASN A 59 7.51 7.65 -5.53
CA ASN A 59 7.98 7.06 -6.79
C ASN A 59 9.17 7.81 -7.43
N ALA A 60 9.53 8.99 -6.91
CA ALA A 60 10.64 9.79 -7.44
C ALA A 60 12.04 9.18 -7.22
N ALA A 61 12.16 8.09 -6.44
CA ALA A 61 13.43 7.41 -6.23
C ALA A 61 13.74 6.31 -7.27
N SER A 62 12.75 5.87 -8.08
CA SER A 62 12.90 4.76 -9.05
C SER A 62 12.93 5.19 -10.52
N GLU A 63 12.67 6.45 -10.85
CA GLU A 63 12.79 7.03 -12.21
C GLU A 63 13.97 8.02 -12.28
N ARG A 64 15.19 7.49 -12.31
CA ARG A 64 16.37 8.18 -12.85
C ARG A 64 17.00 7.24 -13.87
N ASN A 65 16.58 7.36 -15.13
CA ASN A 65 17.27 6.85 -16.31
C ASN A 65 17.83 8.05 -17.07
#